data_AF-A0A2R8BEZ2-F1
#
_entry.id   AF-A0A2R8BEZ2-F1
#
_cell.length_a   1.000
_cell.length_b   1.000
_cell.length_c   1.000
_cell.angle_alpha   90.00
_cell.angle_beta   90.00
_cell.angle_gamma   90.00
#
_symmetry.space_group_name_H-M   'P 1'
#
loop_
_entity.id
_entity.type
_entity.pdbx_description
1 polymer ?
#
loop_
_entity_poly.entity_id
_entity_poly.type
_entity_poly.pdbx_seq_one_letter_code
_entity_poly.pdbx_strand_id
1 'polypeptide(L)'
;MATHTQRPAPEQHWAALMKAPMIETECALLADPDTENDQIVVIYDAQNAPPVITVDSDDASALITLRADGTPVAVLSRAGDVPCAEDVLLVARHAT
;
A
#
# COMPACT_ATOMS: atom_id res chain seq x y z
N MET A 1 -3.69 3.43 31.98
CA MET A 1 -2.93 4.45 31.22
C MET A 1 -3.07 4.08 29.76
N ALA A 2 -3.87 4.83 28.99
CA ALA A 2 -4.07 4.54 27.58
C ALA A 2 -2.84 5.03 26.82
N THR A 3 -2.09 4.12 26.20
CA THR A 3 -1.04 4.46 25.25
C THR A 3 -1.71 5.18 24.09
N HIS A 4 -1.57 6.51 24.04
CA HIS A 4 -1.84 7.26 22.82
C HIS A 4 -0.81 6.80 21.80
N THR A 5 -1.18 5.86 20.94
CA THR A 5 -0.49 5.61 19.69
C THR A 5 -0.54 6.93 18.93
N GLN A 6 0.58 7.66 18.98
CA GLN A 6 0.68 8.96 18.37
C GLN A 6 0.47 8.78 16.87
N ARG A 7 -0.65 9.32 16.38
CA ARG A 7 -1.10 9.25 14.99
C ARG A 7 -0.01 9.82 14.08
N PRO A 8 0.39 9.12 13.01
CA PRO A 8 1.45 9.62 12.17
C PRO A 8 1.02 10.85 11.39
N ALA A 9 1.85 11.89 11.39
CA ALA A 9 1.65 13.04 10.52
C ALA A 9 1.86 12.64 9.05
N PRO A 10 1.30 13.36 8.04
CA PRO A 10 1.49 13.04 6.61
C PRO A 10 2.95 12.79 6.22
N GLU A 11 3.88 13.59 6.75
CA GLU A 11 5.33 13.43 6.53
C GLU A 11 5.89 12.10 7.06
N GLN A 12 5.27 11.52 8.10
CA GLN A 12 5.68 10.24 8.67
C GLN A 12 5.30 9.06 7.78
N HIS A 13 4.23 9.16 6.98
CA HIS A 13 3.90 8.14 5.96
C HIS A 13 5.00 8.08 4.90
N TRP A 14 5.36 9.24 4.35
CA TRP A 14 6.46 9.36 3.39
C TRP A 14 7.80 8.95 4.00
N ALA A 15 8.11 9.39 5.23
CA ALA A 15 9.35 9.02 5.91
C ALA A 15 9.41 7.51 6.20
N ALA A 16 8.29 6.87 6.51
CA ALA A 16 8.23 5.42 6.71
C ALA A 16 8.49 4.67 5.41
N LEU A 17 7.87 5.09 4.29
CA LEU A 17 8.13 4.52 2.96
C LEU A 17 9.59 4.68 2.56
N MET A 18 10.16 5.88 2.70
CA MET A 18 11.56 6.15 2.32
C MET A 18 12.59 5.44 3.18
N LYS A 19 12.22 4.99 4.39
CA LYS A 19 13.08 4.21 5.30
C LYS A 19 12.82 2.70 5.21
N ALA A 20 11.76 2.29 4.53
CA ALA A 20 11.43 0.88 4.40
C ALA A 20 12.54 0.15 3.64
N PRO A 21 12.85 -1.10 4.00
CA PRO A 21 13.74 -1.91 3.19
C PRO A 21 13.14 -2.04 1.78
N MET A 22 13.99 -1.89 0.75
CA MET A 22 13.57 -2.22 -0.61
C MET A 22 13.35 -3.74 -0.68
N ILE A 23 12.09 -4.13 -0.72
CA ILE A 23 11.67 -5.53 -0.89
C ILE A 23 11.44 -5.80 -2.38
N GLU A 24 11.49 -7.06 -2.79
CA GLU A 24 11.12 -7.51 -4.15
C GLU A 24 9.59 -7.48 -4.37
N THR A 25 8.92 -6.52 -3.73
CA THR A 25 7.50 -6.26 -3.87
C THR A 25 7.33 -4.83 -4.34
N GLU A 26 6.70 -4.67 -5.49
CA GLU A 26 6.53 -3.40 -6.18
C GLU A 26 5.04 -3.06 -6.23
N CYS A 27 4.71 -1.77 -6.26
CA CYS A 27 3.34 -1.30 -6.40
C CYS A 27 3.19 -0.50 -7.70
N ALA A 28 2.07 -0.69 -8.39
CA ALA A 28 1.70 0.06 -9.59
C ALA A 28 0.22 0.45 -9.54
N LEU A 29 -0.14 1.47 -10.31
CA LEU A 29 -1.52 1.86 -10.59
C LEU A 29 -1.82 1.50 -12.05
N LEU A 30 -2.92 0.78 -12.26
CA LEU A 30 -3.40 0.39 -13.57
C LEU A 30 -4.75 1.06 -13.81
N ALA A 31 -4.89 1.80 -14.91
CA ALA A 31 -6.17 2.37 -15.28
C ALA A 31 -7.19 1.25 -15.51
N ASP A 32 -8.32 1.31 -14.81
CA ASP A 32 -9.45 0.41 -15.03
C ASP A 32 -10.36 1.00 -16.12
N PRO A 33 -10.60 0.31 -17.25
CA PRO A 33 -11.47 0.83 -18.31
C PRO A 33 -12.95 0.88 -17.92
N ASP A 34 -13.37 0.14 -16.90
CA ASP A 34 -14.76 0.01 -16.48
C ASP A 34 -15.13 0.99 -15.35
N THR A 35 -14.13 1.62 -14.72
CA THR A 35 -14.34 2.58 -13.62
C THR A 35 -13.49 3.84 -13.79
N GLU A 36 -13.81 4.90 -13.04
CA GLU A 36 -13.02 6.15 -13.04
C GLU A 36 -11.79 6.07 -12.12
N ASN A 37 -11.60 4.94 -11.44
CA ASN A 37 -10.57 4.73 -10.44
C ASN A 37 -9.45 3.85 -10.99
N ASP A 38 -8.21 4.09 -10.56
CA ASP A 38 -7.11 3.19 -10.86
C ASP A 38 -7.19 1.92 -9.99
N GLN A 39 -6.96 0.77 -10.61
CA GLN A 39 -6.74 -0.50 -9.94
C GLN A 39 -5.33 -0.52 -9.32
N ILE A 40 -5.26 -0.80 -8.02
CA ILE A 40 -3.97 -0.96 -7.31
C ILE A 40 -3.45 -2.36 -7.59
N VAL A 41 -2.19 -2.46 -8.03
CA VAL A 41 -1.51 -3.73 -8.32
C VAL A 41 -0.27 -3.85 -7.46
N VAL A 42 -0.14 -4.98 -6.76
CA VAL A 42 1.07 -5.34 -6.02
C VAL A 42 1.74 -6.54 -6.70
N ILE A 43 2.97 -6.34 -7.14
CA ILE A 43 3.77 -7.33 -7.85
C ILE A 43 4.77 -7.92 -6.86
N TYR A 44 4.82 -9.24 -6.71
CA TYR A 44 5.74 -9.93 -5.80
C TYR A 44 6.48 -11.06 -6.52
N ASP A 45 7.65 -11.46 -6.01
CA ASP A 45 8.35 -12.63 -6.55
C ASP A 45 7.57 -13.93 -6.28
N ALA A 46 7.27 -14.68 -7.35
CA ALA A 46 6.55 -15.94 -7.31
C ALA A 46 7.26 -17.06 -6.50
N GLN A 47 8.56 -16.92 -6.22
CA GLN A 47 9.30 -17.83 -5.33
C GLN A 47 8.95 -17.61 -3.85
N ASN A 48 8.39 -16.45 -3.49
CA ASN A 48 7.93 -16.12 -2.16
C ASN A 48 6.44 -16.46 -1.99
N ALA A 49 6.00 -16.58 -0.72
CA ALA A 49 4.57 -16.65 -0.44
C ALA A 49 3.88 -15.33 -0.86
N PRO A 50 2.61 -15.35 -1.31
CA PRO A 50 1.87 -14.13 -1.57
C PRO A 50 1.85 -13.24 -0.33
N PRO A 51 2.18 -11.94 -0.44
CA PRO A 51 2.26 -11.06 0.71
C PRO A 51 0.87 -10.77 1.28
N VAL A 52 0.80 -10.57 2.59
CA VAL A 52 -0.42 -10.07 3.24
C VAL A 52 -0.50 -8.57 3.04
N ILE A 53 -1.56 -8.14 2.34
CA ILE A 53 -1.81 -6.72 2.10
C ILE A 53 -2.60 -6.12 3.23
N THR A 54 -2.14 -4.97 3.71
CA THR A 54 -2.88 -4.14 4.66
C THR A 54 -2.94 -2.70 4.15
N VAL A 55 -4.09 -2.07 4.34
CA VAL A 55 -4.32 -0.67 3.97
C VAL A 55 -4.50 0.14 5.25
N ASP A 56 -3.51 0.99 5.53
CA ASP A 56 -3.59 1.95 6.62
C ASP A 56 -4.11 3.27 6.06
N SER A 57 -5.28 3.69 6.52
CA SER A 57 -5.87 4.95 6.10
C SER A 57 -5.76 5.98 7.24
N ASP A 58 -5.27 7.18 6.91
CA ASP A 58 -5.27 8.30 7.85
C ASP A 58 -6.28 9.36 7.38
N ASP A 59 -7.41 9.41 8.07
CA ASP A 59 -8.50 10.34 7.77
C ASP A 59 -8.08 11.81 7.91
N ALA A 60 -7.04 12.12 8.69
CA ALA A 60 -6.59 13.49 8.89
C ALA A 60 -5.70 14.02 7.75
N SER A 61 -4.89 13.15 7.14
CA SER A 61 -3.97 13.52 6.06
C SER A 61 -4.54 13.27 4.66
N ALA A 62 -5.68 12.58 4.57
CA ALA A 62 -6.20 12.04 3.31
C ALA A 62 -5.13 11.20 2.58
N LEU A 63 -4.21 10.58 3.31
CA LEU A 63 -3.22 9.65 2.77
C LEU A 63 -3.60 8.22 3.16
N ILE A 64 -3.25 7.32 2.25
CA ILE A 64 -3.39 5.88 2.42
C ILE A 64 -2.00 5.29 2.27
N THR A 65 -1.62 4.39 3.18
CA THR A 65 -0.39 3.62 3.08
C THR A 65 -0.74 2.17 2.81
N LEU A 66 -0.24 1.68 1.68
CA LEU A 66 -0.30 0.26 1.34
C LEU A 66 0.92 -0.44 1.94
N ARG A 67 0.69 -1.56 2.62
CA ARG A 67 1.75 -2.38 3.19
C ARG A 67 1.65 -3.81 2.70
N ALA A 68 2.80 -4.38 2.37
CA ALA A 68 2.99 -5.81 2.14
C ALA A 68 3.76 -6.39 3.33
N ASP A 69 3.16 -7.35 4.04
CA ASP A 69 3.74 -7.96 5.24
C ASP A 69 4.21 -6.94 6.29
N GLY A 70 3.44 -5.86 6.44
CA GLY A 70 3.73 -4.75 7.35
C GLY A 70 4.75 -3.73 6.83
N THR A 71 5.42 -3.99 5.70
CA THR A 71 6.37 -3.07 5.06
C THR A 71 5.63 -2.12 4.11
N PRO A 72 5.77 -0.78 4.25
CA PRO A 72 5.17 0.16 3.31
C PRO A 72 5.71 -0.06 1.89
N VAL A 73 4.80 -0.17 0.92
CA VAL A 73 5.12 -0.31 -0.51
C VAL A 73 4.61 0.85 -1.35
N ALA A 74 3.60 1.57 -0.87
CA ALA A 74 3.11 2.79 -1.51
C ALA A 74 2.45 3.74 -0.51
N VAL A 75 2.49 5.03 -0.82
CA VAL A 75 1.67 6.06 -0.19
C VAL A 75 0.84 6.71 -1.30
N LEU A 76 -0.48 6.69 -1.14
CA LEU A 76 -1.45 7.16 -2.11
C LEU A 76 -2.24 8.32 -1.49
N SER A 77 -2.62 9.30 -2.31
CA SER A 77 -3.63 10.28 -1.91
C SER A 77 -5.03 9.68 -2.01
N ARG A 78 -5.87 9.92 -1.02
CA ARG A 78 -7.27 9.53 -1.01
C ARG A 78 -8.06 10.47 -1.91
N ALA A 79 -8.53 9.95 -3.04
CA ALA A 79 -9.50 10.61 -3.91
C ALA A 79 -10.80 9.78 -3.87
N GLY A 80 -11.61 9.96 -2.83
CA GLY A 80 -12.86 9.20 -2.65
C GLY A 80 -12.78 8.13 -1.55
N ASP A 81 -13.39 6.97 -1.81
CA ASP A 81 -13.45 5.88 -0.85
C ASP A 81 -12.06 5.29 -0.57
N VAL A 82 -11.87 4.78 0.64
CA VAL A 82 -10.63 4.11 1.03
C VAL A 82 -10.63 2.71 0.43
N PRO A 83 -9.65 2.34 -0.41
CA PRO A 83 -9.53 0.98 -0.90
C PRO A 83 -9.29 0.03 0.27
N CYS A 84 -9.86 -1.16 0.21
CA CYS A 84 -9.56 -2.24 1.13
C CYS A 84 -8.53 -3.20 0.51
N ALA A 85 -8.04 -4.15 1.31
CA ALA A 85 -7.05 -5.11 0.83
C ALA A 85 -7.58 -6.00 -0.31
N GLU A 86 -8.90 -6.20 -0.40
CA GLU A 86 -9.55 -6.98 -1.46
C GLU A 86 -9.55 -6.23 -2.80
N ASP A 87 -9.45 -4.90 -2.78
CA ASP A 87 -9.34 -4.05 -3.97
C ASP A 87 -7.92 -4.05 -4.54
N VAL A 88 -6.99 -4.84 -3.98
CA VAL A 88 -5.59 -4.90 -4.43
C VAL A 88 -5.37 -6.18 -5.23
N LEU A 89 -4.99 -6.02 -6.49
CA LEU A 89 -4.63 -7.15 -7.34
C LEU A 89 -3.20 -7.62 -7.04
N LEU A 90 -3.06 -8.86 -6.58
CA LEU A 90 -1.76 -9.51 -6.41
C LEU A 90 -1.30 -10.18 -7.71
N VAL A 91 -0.11 -9.81 -8.17
CA VAL A 91 0.52 -10.38 -9.38
C VAL A 91 1.84 -11.04 -9.01
N ALA A 92 1.94 -12.35 -9.22
CA ALA A 92 3.19 -13.07 -9.08
C ALA A 92 4.08 -12.83 -10.31
N ARG A 93 5.32 -12.39 -10.10
CA ARG A 93 6.35 -12.27 -11.14
C ARG A 93 7.42 -13.34 -10.91
N HIS A 94 7.73 -14.10 -11.94
CA HIS A 94 8.91 -14.96 -11.92
C HIS A 94 10.15 -14.12 -12.22
N ALA A 95 11.09 -14.04 -11.28
CA ALA A 95 12.44 -13.57 -11.60
C ALA A 95 13.03 -14.48 -12.70
N THR A 96 13.45 -13.88 -13.80
CA THR A 96 14.01 -14.59 -14.97
C THR A 96 15.48 -14.89 -14.76
#